data_AF-A0A1C3JUP6-F1
#
_entry.id   AF-A0A1C3JUP6-F1
#
_cell.length_a   1.000
_cell.length_b   1.000
_cell.length_c   1.000
_cell.angle_alpha   90.00
_cell.angle_beta   90.00
_cell.angle_gamma   90.00
#
_symmetry.space_group_name_H-M   'P 1'
#
loop_
_entity.id
_entity.type
_entity.pdbx_description
1 polymer ?
#
loop_
_entity_poly.entity_id
_entity_poly.type
_entity_poly.pdbx_seq_one_letter_code
_entity_poly.pdbx_strand_id
1 'polypeptide(L)'
;MARKANIAKEEIIEACWRLIETNTFPNIPRLSEYFKELDGRGCSNTTLLNAINDWEEDYREHQETELKDITEQLTPTFKRFERDVIQQLSVLLDEKIQANEHQLALKKDAIEGRDNSLADAYIRSEQQLEETQALLDSVQQSEQDLLNQNQQITQRYEDTLSRTRVLESELDDNKRQLREADTKLNQAQVDLAKQDQRIKMLTETLKTTQQQLANLAHQTQSQHEQMLSNALAEIKELSKSLKPNKPDA
;
A
#
# COMPACT_ATOMS: atom_id res chain seq x y z
N MET A 1 -8.57 -138.41 -6.03
CA MET A 1 -7.38 -137.99 -6.81
C MET A 1 -7.84 -137.00 -7.87
N ALA A 2 -7.73 -135.70 -7.56
CA ALA A 2 -7.99 -134.64 -8.51
C ALA A 2 -6.81 -134.52 -9.47
N ARG A 3 -7.08 -134.39 -10.77
CA ARG A 3 -6.06 -134.16 -11.80
C ARG A 3 -5.34 -132.85 -11.46
N LYS A 4 -4.00 -132.87 -11.37
CA LYS A 4 -3.15 -131.67 -11.31
C LYS A 4 -3.32 -130.90 -12.62
N ALA A 5 -4.33 -130.06 -12.72
CA ALA A 5 -4.33 -128.98 -13.71
C ALA A 5 -3.39 -127.91 -13.16
N ASN A 6 -2.32 -127.61 -13.90
CA ASN A 6 -1.43 -126.50 -13.54
C ASN A 6 -2.20 -125.19 -13.72
N ILE A 7 -2.06 -124.29 -12.75
CA ILE A 7 -2.60 -122.93 -12.84
C ILE A 7 -1.76 -122.18 -13.86
N ALA A 8 -2.40 -121.55 -14.84
CA ALA A 8 -1.72 -120.76 -15.86
C ALA A 8 -1.19 -119.44 -15.27
N LYS A 9 -0.17 -118.86 -15.90
CA LYS A 9 0.44 -117.61 -15.45
C LYS A 9 -0.58 -116.45 -15.50
N GLU A 10 -1.39 -116.45 -16.54
CA GLU A 10 -2.44 -115.47 -16.81
C GLU A 10 -3.54 -115.53 -15.73
N GLU A 11 -3.91 -116.74 -15.26
CA GLU A 11 -4.85 -116.91 -14.16
C GLU A 11 -4.31 -116.30 -12.86
N ILE A 12 -3.01 -116.43 -12.60
CA ILE A 12 -2.35 -115.86 -11.41
C ILE A 12 -2.33 -114.33 -11.49
N ILE A 13 -2.03 -113.76 -12.66
CA ILE A 13 -2.05 -112.30 -12.87
C ILE A 13 -3.47 -111.74 -12.70
N GLU A 14 -4.50 -112.41 -13.23
CA GLU A 14 -5.90 -112.01 -13.03
C GLU A 14 -6.30 -112.07 -11.55
N ALA A 15 -5.84 -113.09 -10.81
CA ALA A 15 -6.05 -113.17 -9.38
C ALA A 15 -5.35 -112.03 -8.63
N CYS A 16 -4.15 -111.61 -9.05
CA CYS A 16 -3.46 -110.44 -8.49
C CYS A 16 -4.28 -109.16 -8.65
N TRP A 17 -4.86 -108.94 -9.84
CA TRP A 17 -5.76 -107.80 -10.08
C TRP A 17 -6.99 -107.83 -9.18
N ARG A 18 -7.69 -108.97 -9.08
CA ARG A 18 -8.85 -109.13 -8.20
C ARG A 18 -8.52 -108.93 -6.72
N LEU A 19 -7.34 -109.38 -6.28
CA LEU A 19 -6.89 -109.15 -4.90
C LEU A 19 -6.70 -107.66 -4.63
N ILE A 20 -6.10 -106.90 -5.56
CA ILE A 20 -5.99 -105.44 -5.42
C ILE A 20 -7.34 -104.75 -5.44
N GLU A 21 -8.30 -105.18 -6.26
CA GLU A 21 -9.68 -104.64 -6.24
C GLU A 21 -10.34 -104.80 -4.85
N THR A 22 -9.98 -105.86 -4.12
CA THR A 22 -10.41 -106.08 -2.73
C THR A 22 -9.49 -105.45 -1.66
N ASN A 23 -8.61 -104.51 -2.05
CA ASN A 23 -7.61 -103.86 -1.19
C ASN A 23 -6.61 -104.83 -0.52
N THR A 24 -6.34 -105.97 -1.15
CA THR A 24 -5.43 -106.99 -0.63
C THR A 24 -4.21 -107.13 -1.54
N PHE A 25 -3.02 -106.84 -1.02
CA PHE A 25 -1.80 -106.99 -1.81
C PHE A 25 -1.52 -108.47 -2.17
N PRO A 26 -1.29 -108.82 -3.45
CA PRO A 26 -1.02 -110.18 -3.85
C PRO A 26 0.35 -110.64 -3.34
N ASN A 27 0.39 -111.81 -2.71
CA ASN A 27 1.62 -112.47 -2.32
C ASN A 27 1.42 -113.98 -2.41
N ILE A 28 2.52 -114.75 -2.35
CA ILE A 28 2.48 -116.21 -2.54
C ILE A 28 1.47 -116.90 -1.59
N PRO A 29 1.41 -116.60 -0.27
CA PRO A 29 0.40 -117.18 0.61
C PRO A 29 -1.04 -116.85 0.19
N ARG A 30 -1.33 -115.58 -0.13
CA ARG A 30 -2.68 -115.11 -0.47
C ARG A 30 -3.18 -115.66 -1.79
N LEU A 31 -2.30 -115.74 -2.80
CA LEU A 31 -2.65 -116.36 -4.08
C LEU A 31 -2.84 -117.87 -3.93
N SER A 32 -2.00 -118.53 -3.12
CA SER A 32 -2.15 -119.95 -2.84
C SER A 32 -3.48 -120.24 -2.13
N GLU A 33 -3.88 -119.38 -1.19
CA GLU A 33 -5.17 -119.46 -0.51
C GLU A 33 -6.34 -119.17 -1.47
N TYR A 34 -6.23 -118.11 -2.29
CA TYR A 34 -7.21 -117.76 -3.31
C TYR A 34 -7.53 -118.93 -4.26
N PHE A 35 -6.51 -119.59 -4.82
CA PHE A 35 -6.73 -120.75 -5.70
C PHE A 35 -7.19 -122.00 -4.93
N LYS A 36 -6.73 -122.17 -3.69
CA LYS A 36 -7.17 -123.28 -2.82
C LYS A 36 -8.66 -123.17 -2.49
N GLU A 37 -9.16 -121.96 -2.27
CA GLU A 37 -10.58 -121.69 -2.02
C GLU A 37 -11.42 -121.75 -3.30
N LEU A 38 -10.86 -121.30 -4.44
CA LEU A 38 -11.58 -121.27 -5.71
C LEU A 38 -11.81 -122.67 -6.30
N ASP A 39 -10.75 -123.48 -6.40
CA ASP A 39 -10.81 -124.78 -7.10
C ASP A 39 -9.89 -125.87 -6.51
N GLY A 40 -9.14 -125.56 -5.46
CA GLY A 40 -8.25 -126.51 -4.78
C GLY A 40 -6.96 -126.83 -5.53
N ARG A 41 -6.65 -126.12 -6.64
CA ARG A 41 -5.39 -126.27 -7.38
C ARG A 41 -4.23 -125.61 -6.64
N GLY A 42 -3.02 -126.10 -6.88
CA GLY A 42 -1.79 -125.52 -6.35
C GLY A 42 -0.72 -125.42 -7.44
N CYS A 43 0.11 -124.38 -7.34
CA CYS A 43 1.24 -124.15 -8.24
C CYS A 43 2.54 -123.98 -7.43
N SER A 44 3.69 -124.00 -8.10
CA SER A 44 4.97 -123.80 -7.43
C SER A 44 5.16 -122.34 -7.01
N ASN A 45 5.85 -122.12 -5.88
CA ASN A 45 6.15 -120.78 -5.39
C ASN A 45 6.94 -119.94 -6.41
N THR A 46 7.79 -120.57 -7.22
CA THR A 46 8.54 -119.88 -8.28
C THR A 46 7.63 -119.42 -9.41
N THR A 47 6.63 -120.20 -9.80
CA THR A 47 5.62 -119.78 -10.78
C THR A 47 4.75 -118.65 -10.26
N LEU A 48 4.33 -118.72 -8.99
CA LEU A 48 3.57 -117.65 -8.33
C LEU A 48 4.41 -116.37 -8.22
N LEU A 49 5.67 -116.46 -7.82
CA LEU A 49 6.55 -115.30 -7.67
C LEU A 49 6.83 -114.62 -9.02
N ASN A 50 7.10 -115.39 -10.07
CA ASN A 50 7.33 -114.82 -11.40
C ASN A 50 6.07 -114.08 -11.89
N ALA A 51 4.90 -114.69 -11.74
CA ALA A 51 3.63 -114.06 -12.12
C ALA A 51 3.30 -112.81 -11.27
N ILE A 52 3.64 -112.81 -9.97
CA ILE A 52 3.54 -111.62 -9.11
C ILE A 52 4.46 -110.51 -9.63
N ASN A 53 5.72 -110.82 -9.94
CA ASN A 53 6.68 -109.81 -10.42
C ASN A 53 6.23 -109.19 -11.75
N ASP A 54 5.72 -110.00 -12.68
CA ASP A 54 5.20 -109.51 -13.95
C ASP A 54 3.94 -108.63 -13.72
N TRP A 55 3.05 -109.05 -12.81
CA TRP A 55 1.91 -108.23 -12.41
C TRP A 55 2.34 -106.92 -11.72
N GLU A 56 3.39 -106.93 -10.90
CA GLU A 56 3.91 -105.72 -10.23
C GLU A 56 4.48 -104.71 -11.24
N GLU A 57 5.06 -105.20 -12.34
CA GLU A 57 5.51 -104.38 -13.47
C GLU A 57 4.29 -103.79 -14.21
N ASP A 58 3.32 -104.63 -14.61
CA ASP A 58 2.08 -104.21 -15.26
C ASP A 58 1.30 -103.18 -14.40
N TYR A 59 1.24 -103.40 -13.09
CA TYR A 59 0.57 -102.52 -12.14
C TYR A 59 1.27 -101.17 -12.03
N ARG A 60 2.61 -101.15 -12.01
CA ARG A 60 3.38 -99.91 -11.99
C ARG A 60 3.15 -99.10 -13.27
N GLU A 61 3.20 -99.76 -14.43
CA GLU A 61 2.92 -99.12 -15.72
C GLU A 61 1.49 -98.57 -15.78
N HIS A 62 0.52 -99.32 -15.25
CA HIS A 62 -0.87 -98.87 -15.16
C HIS A 62 -1.02 -97.62 -14.28
N GLN A 63 -0.43 -97.61 -13.08
CA GLN A 63 -0.47 -96.44 -12.19
C GLN A 63 0.23 -95.22 -12.81
N GLU A 64 1.38 -95.43 -13.45
CA GLU A 64 2.14 -94.35 -14.09
C GLU A 64 1.35 -93.76 -15.27
N THR A 65 0.62 -94.60 -16.01
CA THR A 65 -0.28 -94.19 -17.10
C THR A 65 -1.49 -93.41 -16.56
N GLU A 66 -2.18 -93.90 -15.52
CA GLU A 66 -3.32 -93.18 -14.94
C GLU A 66 -2.93 -91.80 -14.40
N LEU A 67 -1.80 -91.71 -13.69
CA LEU A 67 -1.29 -90.43 -13.18
C LEU A 67 -0.90 -89.48 -14.32
N LYS A 68 -0.30 -90.01 -15.38
CA LYS A 68 0.04 -89.25 -16.57
C LYS A 68 -1.22 -88.75 -17.28
N ASP A 69 -2.24 -89.59 -17.45
CA ASP A 69 -3.52 -89.21 -18.06
C ASP A 69 -4.24 -88.11 -17.28
N ILE A 70 -4.29 -88.24 -15.94
CA ILE A 70 -4.85 -87.19 -15.06
C ILE A 70 -4.07 -85.89 -15.23
N THR A 71 -2.73 -85.97 -15.26
CA THR A 71 -1.87 -84.80 -15.43
C THR A 71 -2.05 -84.16 -16.81
N GLU A 72 -2.15 -84.96 -17.87
CA GLU A 72 -2.36 -84.50 -19.25
C GLU A 72 -3.75 -83.85 -19.43
N GLN A 73 -4.77 -84.33 -18.73
CA GLN A 73 -6.11 -83.73 -18.76
C GLN A 73 -6.21 -82.43 -17.95
N LEU A 74 -5.58 -82.38 -16.76
CA LEU A 74 -5.70 -81.24 -15.85
C LEU A 74 -4.74 -80.09 -16.20
N THR A 75 -3.52 -80.39 -16.63
CA THR A 75 -2.48 -79.38 -16.90
C THR A 75 -2.92 -78.31 -17.91
N PRO A 76 -3.54 -78.63 -19.05
CA PRO A 76 -4.02 -77.63 -20.00
C PRO A 76 -5.07 -76.70 -19.39
N THR A 77 -5.95 -77.25 -18.55
CA THR A 77 -7.01 -76.49 -17.87
C THR A 77 -6.43 -75.51 -16.86
N PHE A 78 -5.48 -75.97 -16.03
CA PHE A 78 -4.77 -75.09 -15.09
C PHE A 78 -3.98 -74.01 -15.81
N LYS A 79 -3.27 -74.35 -16.90
CA LYS A 79 -2.52 -73.36 -17.71
C LYS A 79 -3.45 -72.34 -18.38
N ARG A 80 -4.65 -72.74 -18.79
CA ARG A 80 -5.67 -71.81 -19.31
C ARG A 80 -6.15 -70.87 -18.22
N PHE A 81 -6.52 -71.42 -17.06
CA PHE A 81 -6.96 -70.63 -15.92
C PHE A 81 -5.90 -69.62 -15.46
N GLU A 82 -4.64 -70.06 -15.34
CA GLU A 82 -3.51 -69.19 -14.99
C GLU A 82 -3.37 -68.04 -15.99
N ARG A 83 -3.42 -68.34 -17.30
CA ARG A 83 -3.35 -67.32 -18.36
C ARG A 83 -4.51 -66.34 -18.28
N ASP A 84 -5.73 -66.83 -18.07
CA ASP A 84 -6.94 -66.00 -18.02
C ASP A 84 -6.88 -65.06 -16.79
N VAL A 85 -6.44 -65.56 -15.64
CA VAL A 85 -6.24 -64.75 -14.43
C VAL A 85 -5.16 -63.69 -14.64
N ILE A 86 -4.01 -64.08 -15.21
CA ILE A 86 -2.94 -63.12 -15.52
C ILE A 86 -3.45 -62.04 -16.49
N GLN A 87 -4.17 -62.43 -17.55
CA GLN A 87 -4.71 -61.49 -18.52
C GLN A 87 -5.71 -60.52 -17.89
N GLN A 88 -6.63 -61.01 -17.06
CA GLN A 88 -7.60 -60.16 -16.37
C GLN A 88 -6.93 -59.20 -15.38
N LEU A 89 -5.95 -59.69 -14.61
CA LEU A 89 -5.21 -58.86 -13.67
C LEU A 89 -4.37 -57.80 -14.39
N SER A 90 -3.75 -58.13 -15.53
CA SER A 90 -3.01 -57.16 -16.34
C SER A 90 -3.91 -56.07 -16.89
N VAL A 91 -5.08 -56.42 -17.44
CA VAL A 91 -6.05 -55.42 -17.94
C VAL A 91 -6.51 -54.50 -16.81
N LEU A 92 -6.87 -55.07 -15.65
CA LEU A 92 -7.32 -54.29 -14.50
C LEU A 92 -6.21 -53.40 -13.94
N LEU A 93 -4.96 -53.88 -13.96
CA LEU A 93 -3.80 -53.09 -13.55
C LEU A 93 -3.58 -51.92 -14.51
N ASP A 94 -3.61 -52.15 -15.82
CA ASP A 94 -3.46 -51.10 -16.84
C ASP A 94 -4.55 -50.04 -16.73
N GLU A 95 -5.81 -50.45 -16.55
CA GLU A 95 -6.94 -49.52 -16.33
C GLU A 95 -6.72 -48.65 -15.08
N LYS A 96 -6.21 -49.25 -13.99
CA LYS A 96 -5.93 -48.50 -12.75
C LYS A 96 -4.73 -47.58 -12.89
N ILE A 97 -3.70 -47.98 -13.61
CA ILE A 97 -2.55 -47.12 -13.92
C ILE A 97 -3.03 -45.91 -14.72
N GLN A 98 -3.77 -46.11 -15.82
CA GLN A 98 -4.28 -45.02 -16.64
C GLN A 98 -5.21 -44.07 -15.88
N ALA A 99 -6.11 -44.61 -15.05
CA ALA A 99 -7.00 -43.80 -14.23
C ALA A 99 -6.22 -42.92 -13.22
N ASN A 100 -5.16 -43.48 -12.62
CA ASN A 100 -4.32 -42.74 -11.68
C ASN A 100 -3.47 -41.68 -12.39
N GLU A 101 -2.86 -42.01 -13.54
CA GLU A 101 -2.13 -41.05 -14.36
C GLU A 101 -3.01 -39.87 -14.79
N HIS A 102 -4.25 -40.15 -15.22
CA HIS A 102 -5.21 -39.11 -15.55
C HIS A 102 -5.55 -38.22 -14.34
N GLN A 103 -5.78 -38.82 -13.17
CA GLN A 103 -6.04 -38.06 -11.95
C GLN A 103 -4.84 -37.19 -11.53
N LEU A 104 -3.61 -37.70 -11.69
CA LEU A 104 -2.38 -36.96 -11.41
C LEU A 104 -2.20 -35.80 -12.40
N ALA A 105 -2.48 -36.01 -13.68
CA ALA A 105 -2.45 -34.95 -14.69
C ALA A 105 -3.43 -33.82 -14.35
N LEU A 106 -4.69 -34.15 -14.03
CA LEU A 106 -5.69 -33.14 -13.63
C LEU A 106 -5.26 -32.36 -12.37
N LYS A 107 -4.67 -33.05 -11.37
CA LYS A 107 -4.15 -32.40 -10.17
C LYS A 107 -2.98 -31.46 -10.51
N LYS A 108 -2.08 -31.89 -11.38
CA LYS A 108 -0.94 -31.09 -11.83
C LYS A 108 -1.43 -29.82 -12.55
N ASP A 109 -2.34 -29.97 -13.51
CA ASP A 109 -2.90 -28.84 -14.26
C ASP A 109 -3.62 -27.84 -13.33
N ALA A 110 -4.35 -28.34 -12.33
CA ALA A 110 -5.02 -27.48 -11.34
C ALA A 110 -4.02 -26.71 -10.45
N ILE A 111 -2.91 -27.36 -10.06
CA ILE A 111 -1.85 -26.72 -9.27
C ILE A 111 -1.14 -25.66 -10.12
N GLU A 112 -0.69 -26.01 -11.33
CA GLU A 112 -0.01 -25.08 -12.24
C GLU A 112 -0.91 -23.89 -12.61
N GLY A 113 -2.20 -24.13 -12.88
CA GLY A 113 -3.16 -23.05 -13.13
C GLY A 113 -3.35 -22.11 -11.94
N ARG A 114 -3.40 -22.67 -10.72
CA ARG A 114 -3.49 -21.87 -9.49
C ARG A 114 -2.21 -21.08 -9.23
N ASP A 115 -1.05 -21.69 -9.40
CA ASP A 115 0.24 -21.06 -9.16
C ASP A 115 0.45 -19.88 -10.12
N ASN A 116 0.08 -20.05 -11.40
CA ASN A 116 0.08 -18.96 -12.38
C ASN A 116 -0.87 -17.81 -11.97
N SER A 117 -2.09 -18.13 -11.54
CA SER A 117 -3.04 -17.12 -11.07
C SER A 117 -2.55 -16.37 -9.83
N LEU A 118 -1.86 -17.05 -8.91
CA LEU A 118 -1.30 -16.44 -7.71
C LEU A 118 -0.12 -15.53 -8.08
N ALA A 119 0.76 -15.99 -8.98
CA ALA A 119 1.88 -15.21 -9.47
C ALA A 119 1.40 -13.93 -10.18
N ASP A 120 0.38 -14.03 -11.04
CA ASP A 120 -0.23 -12.87 -11.70
C ASP A 120 -0.85 -11.89 -10.69
N ALA A 121 -1.54 -12.41 -9.67
CA ALA A 121 -2.11 -11.58 -8.61
C ALA A 121 -1.02 -10.86 -7.79
N TYR A 122 0.09 -11.56 -7.51
CA TYR A 122 1.24 -10.99 -6.82
C TYR A 122 1.89 -9.86 -7.64
N ILE A 123 2.16 -10.09 -8.93
CA ILE A 123 2.75 -9.09 -9.83
C ILE A 123 1.86 -7.85 -9.90
N ARG A 124 0.54 -8.01 -10.03
CA ARG A 124 -0.40 -6.88 -10.04
C ARG A 124 -0.40 -6.12 -8.71
N SER A 125 -0.32 -6.83 -7.59
CA SER A 125 -0.25 -6.21 -6.27
C SER A 125 1.06 -5.42 -6.07
N GLU A 126 2.17 -5.94 -6.60
CA GLU A 126 3.48 -5.26 -6.55
C GLU A 126 3.45 -3.98 -7.41
N GLN A 127 2.90 -4.05 -8.63
CA GLN A 127 2.71 -2.87 -9.48
C GLN A 127 1.83 -1.80 -8.83
N GLN A 128 0.72 -2.20 -8.20
CA GLN A 128 -0.13 -1.25 -7.47
C GLN A 128 0.61 -0.61 -6.30
N LEU A 129 1.45 -1.37 -5.59
CA LEU A 129 2.25 -0.83 -4.49
C LEU A 129 3.24 0.23 -4.99
N GLU A 130 3.94 -0.05 -6.09
CA GLU A 130 4.89 0.88 -6.72
C GLU A 130 4.19 2.17 -7.18
N GLU A 131 3.02 2.06 -7.83
CA GLU A 131 2.21 3.22 -8.23
C GLU A 131 1.79 4.07 -7.02
N THR A 132 1.38 3.41 -5.93
CA THR A 132 0.94 4.10 -4.71
C THR A 132 2.11 4.78 -4.01
N GLN A 133 3.30 4.17 -4.01
CA GLN A 133 4.52 4.79 -3.49
C GLN A 133 4.94 6.01 -4.31
N ALA A 134 4.91 5.93 -5.64
CA ALA A 134 5.21 7.07 -6.49
C ALA A 134 4.23 8.24 -6.26
N LEU A 135 2.94 7.94 -6.07
CA LEU A 135 1.94 8.94 -5.70
C LEU A 135 2.21 9.54 -4.32
N LEU A 136 2.58 8.73 -3.33
CA LEU A 136 2.91 9.20 -1.99
C LEU A 136 4.11 10.15 -2.02
N ASP A 137 5.18 9.80 -2.74
CA ASP A 137 6.38 10.63 -2.89
C ASP A 137 6.03 11.97 -3.56
N SER A 138 5.20 11.93 -4.62
CA SER A 138 4.71 13.15 -5.28
C SER A 138 3.89 14.03 -4.34
N VAL A 139 3.03 13.44 -3.50
CA VAL A 139 2.19 14.19 -2.54
C VAL A 139 3.05 14.80 -1.44
N GLN A 140 4.02 14.06 -0.90
CA GLN A 140 4.96 14.56 0.10
C GLN A 140 5.79 15.73 -0.44
N GLN A 141 6.23 15.65 -1.69
CA GLN A 141 6.96 16.74 -2.32
C GLN A 141 6.07 17.98 -2.51
N SER A 142 4.82 17.79 -2.94
CA SER A 142 3.84 18.88 -3.02
C SER A 142 3.53 19.50 -1.65
N GLU A 143 3.44 18.69 -0.60
CA GLU A 143 3.21 19.16 0.77
C GLU A 143 4.38 20.03 1.25
N GLN A 144 5.62 19.60 0.99
CA GLN A 144 6.81 20.35 1.32
C GLN A 144 6.88 21.69 0.59
N ASP A 145 6.51 21.72 -0.70
CA ASP A 145 6.44 22.95 -1.47
C ASP A 145 5.38 23.92 -0.93
N LEU A 146 4.20 23.41 -0.56
CA LEU A 146 3.15 24.21 0.06
C LEU A 146 3.58 24.76 1.43
N LEU A 147 4.27 23.96 2.24
CA LEU A 147 4.85 24.42 3.52
C LEU A 147 5.85 25.55 3.30
N ASN A 148 6.75 25.40 2.32
CA ASN A 148 7.73 26.44 1.98
C ASN A 148 7.03 27.73 1.50
N GLN A 149 6.00 27.63 0.65
CA GLN A 149 5.21 28.78 0.20
C GLN A 149 4.50 29.46 1.38
N ASN A 150 3.93 28.69 2.29
CA ASN A 150 3.23 29.22 3.46
C ASN A 150 4.21 29.96 4.40
N GLN A 151 5.41 29.43 4.61
CA GLN A 151 6.46 30.11 5.37
C GLN A 151 6.87 31.44 4.72
N GLN A 152 7.05 31.47 3.39
CA GLN A 152 7.37 32.71 2.67
C GLN A 152 6.26 33.76 2.77
N ILE A 153 4.99 33.35 2.66
CA ILE A 153 3.84 34.25 2.81
C ILE A 153 3.78 34.78 4.25
N THR A 154 4.00 33.91 5.24
CA THR A 154 4.00 34.29 6.66
C THR A 154 5.09 35.33 6.94
N GLN A 155 6.33 35.11 6.46
CA GLN A 155 7.41 36.09 6.59
C GLN A 155 7.08 37.42 5.94
N ARG A 156 6.55 37.42 4.70
CA ARG A 156 6.13 38.65 4.02
C ARG A 156 5.03 39.39 4.78
N TYR A 157 4.12 38.66 5.39
CA TYR A 157 3.06 39.23 6.21
C TYR A 157 3.63 39.90 7.47
N GLU A 158 4.54 39.23 8.18
CA GLU A 158 5.24 39.78 9.35
C GLU A 158 6.05 41.04 9.00
N ASP A 159 6.79 41.01 7.89
CA ASP A 159 7.54 42.16 7.38
C ASP A 159 6.61 43.34 7.08
N THR A 160 5.50 43.08 6.38
CA THR A 160 4.51 44.10 6.06
C THR A 160 3.88 44.68 7.31
N LEU A 161 3.53 43.83 8.29
CA LEU A 161 2.98 44.26 9.58
C LEU A 161 3.98 45.14 10.34
N SER A 162 5.25 44.76 10.36
CA SER A 162 6.32 45.54 10.99
C SER A 162 6.47 46.92 10.33
N ARG A 163 6.45 46.97 9.00
CA ARG A 163 6.49 48.22 8.23
C ARG A 163 5.28 49.09 8.50
N THR A 164 4.08 48.53 8.58
CA THR A 164 2.86 49.28 8.91
C THR A 164 2.96 49.91 10.29
N ARG A 165 3.49 49.20 11.29
CA ARG A 165 3.72 49.77 12.65
C ARG A 165 4.70 50.93 12.65
N VAL A 166 5.78 50.84 11.85
CA VAL A 166 6.73 51.95 11.69
C VAL A 166 6.03 53.16 11.04
N LEU A 167 5.28 52.95 9.97
CA LEU A 167 4.52 54.01 9.30
C LEU A 167 3.46 54.65 10.22
N GLU A 168 2.78 53.86 11.06
CA GLU A 168 1.86 54.36 12.08
C GLU A 168 2.58 55.28 13.09
N SER A 169 3.76 54.88 13.54
CA SER A 169 4.60 55.70 14.43
C SER A 169 5.04 57.01 13.76
N GLU A 170 5.54 56.94 12.52
CA GLU A 170 5.96 58.12 11.75
C GLU A 170 4.79 59.07 11.50
N LEU A 171 3.59 58.52 11.25
CA LEU A 171 2.37 59.31 11.05
C LEU A 171 1.93 60.00 12.34
N ASP A 172 2.06 59.34 13.50
CA ASP A 172 1.76 59.97 14.79
C ASP A 172 2.78 61.04 15.17
N ASP A 173 4.07 60.85 14.87
CA ASP A 173 5.08 61.89 15.05
C ASP A 173 4.84 63.09 14.13
N ASN A 174 4.50 62.86 12.85
CA ASN A 174 4.11 63.93 11.93
C ASN A 174 2.87 64.69 12.41
N LYS A 175 1.86 64.01 12.96
CA LYS A 175 0.69 64.67 13.57
C LYS A 175 1.10 65.54 14.76
N ARG A 176 2.04 65.11 15.59
CA ARG A 176 2.56 65.91 16.72
C ARG A 176 3.28 67.15 16.20
N GLN A 177 4.18 66.99 15.24
CA GLN A 177 4.90 68.12 14.61
C GLN A 177 3.95 69.12 13.95
N LEU A 178 2.88 68.63 13.29
CA LEU A 178 1.86 69.48 12.71
C LEU A 178 1.13 70.30 13.78
N ARG A 179 0.70 69.66 14.88
CA ARG A 179 0.07 70.36 16.02
C ARG A 179 1.01 71.40 16.62
N GLU A 180 2.29 71.08 16.77
CA GLU A 180 3.29 72.04 17.25
C GLU A 180 3.45 73.22 16.28
N ALA A 181 3.51 72.97 14.98
CA ALA A 181 3.56 74.02 13.96
C ALA A 181 2.31 74.91 13.99
N ASP A 182 1.12 74.33 14.11
CA ASP A 182 -0.15 75.06 14.24
C ASP A 182 -0.17 75.92 15.51
N THR A 183 0.29 75.39 16.64
CA THR A 183 0.39 76.20 17.88
C THR A 183 1.38 77.36 17.75
N LYS A 184 2.54 77.13 17.11
CA LYS A 184 3.53 78.19 16.82
C LYS A 184 2.95 79.25 15.88
N LEU A 185 2.22 78.83 14.85
CA LEU A 185 1.56 79.73 13.90
C LEU A 185 0.51 80.60 14.62
N ASN A 186 -0.34 79.98 15.45
CA ASN A 186 -1.34 80.69 16.24
C ASN A 186 -0.69 81.70 17.20
N GLN A 187 0.40 81.31 17.86
CA GLN A 187 1.15 82.21 18.73
C GLN A 187 1.71 83.41 17.94
N ALA A 188 2.31 83.16 16.77
CA ALA A 188 2.82 84.21 15.90
C ALA A 188 1.71 85.15 15.40
N GLN A 189 0.53 84.62 15.05
CA GLN A 189 -0.64 85.44 14.67
C GLN A 189 -1.12 86.33 15.82
N VAL A 190 -1.16 85.80 17.05
CA VAL A 190 -1.51 86.58 18.24
C VAL A 190 -0.49 87.68 18.49
N ASP A 191 0.80 87.38 18.39
CA ASP A 191 1.85 88.38 18.60
C ASP A 191 1.87 89.45 17.50
N LEU A 192 1.58 89.08 16.25
CA LEU A 192 1.35 90.03 15.15
C LEU A 192 0.17 90.96 15.46
N ALA A 193 -0.97 90.41 15.92
CA ALA A 193 -2.14 91.20 16.29
C ALA A 193 -1.84 92.18 17.45
N LYS A 194 -1.04 91.77 18.44
CA LYS A 194 -0.55 92.68 19.50
C LYS A 194 0.33 93.81 18.93
N GLN A 195 1.23 93.49 18.00
CA GLN A 195 2.07 94.49 17.34
C GLN A 195 1.20 95.48 16.55
N ASP A 196 0.23 95.00 15.76
CA ASP A 196 -0.71 95.84 15.02
C ASP A 196 -1.51 96.77 15.95
N GLN A 197 -1.99 96.25 17.08
CA GLN A 197 -2.68 97.07 18.08
C GLN A 197 -1.75 98.14 18.66
N ARG A 198 -0.48 97.80 18.94
CA ARG A 198 0.51 98.76 19.44
C ARG A 198 0.85 99.82 18.40
N ILE A 199 0.98 99.46 17.12
CA ILE A 199 1.16 100.40 16.01
C ILE A 199 -0.04 101.34 15.93
N LYS A 200 -1.28 100.84 16.02
CA LYS A 200 -2.49 101.67 16.03
C LYS A 200 -2.48 102.68 17.19
N MET A 201 -2.21 102.23 18.42
CA MET A 201 -2.10 103.11 19.59
C MET A 201 -1.00 104.16 19.42
N LEU A 202 0.20 103.74 18.97
CA LEU A 202 1.31 104.67 18.72
C LEU A 202 0.96 105.69 17.64
N THR A 203 0.30 105.26 16.57
CA THR A 203 -0.15 106.15 15.48
C THR A 203 -1.19 107.17 15.99
N GLU A 204 -2.10 106.74 16.85
CA GLU A 204 -3.08 107.63 17.49
C GLU A 204 -2.39 108.62 18.43
N THR A 205 -1.45 108.17 19.27
CA THR A 205 -0.67 109.09 20.11
C THR A 205 0.17 110.08 19.29
N LEU A 206 0.78 109.64 18.18
CA LEU A 206 1.48 110.52 17.24
C LEU A 206 0.55 111.57 16.65
N LYS A 207 -0.66 111.16 16.26
CA LYS A 207 -1.67 112.08 15.73
C LYS A 207 -2.11 113.11 16.78
N THR A 208 -2.34 112.68 18.02
CA THR A 208 -2.72 113.59 19.12
C THR A 208 -1.58 114.55 19.48
N THR A 209 -0.33 114.09 19.52
CA THR A 209 0.84 114.94 19.80
C THR A 209 1.12 115.90 18.64
N GLN A 210 0.96 115.48 17.39
CA GLN A 210 1.00 116.37 16.22
C GLN A 210 -0.09 117.44 16.29
N GLN A 211 -1.32 117.08 16.69
CA GLN A 211 -2.39 118.06 16.93
C GLN A 211 -2.06 119.02 18.07
N GLN A 212 -1.50 118.52 19.18
CA GLN A 212 -1.05 119.38 20.30
C GLN A 212 0.08 120.33 19.87
N LEU A 213 1.05 119.85 19.07
CA LEU A 213 2.11 120.67 18.50
C LEU A 213 1.57 121.72 17.53
N ALA A 214 0.61 121.36 16.68
CA ALA A 214 -0.05 122.31 15.79
C ALA A 214 -0.83 123.37 16.58
N ASN A 215 -1.52 122.97 17.65
CA ASN A 215 -2.23 123.89 18.54
C ASN A 215 -1.26 124.82 19.29
N LEU A 216 -0.13 124.29 19.77
CA LEU A 216 0.94 125.08 20.40
C LEU A 216 1.59 126.02 19.40
N ALA A 217 1.87 125.59 18.17
CA ALA A 217 2.38 126.42 17.09
C ALA A 217 1.38 127.52 16.71
N HIS A 218 0.08 127.22 16.70
CA HIS A 218 -0.96 128.23 16.47
C HIS A 218 -1.08 129.19 17.66
N GLN A 219 -0.94 128.72 18.90
CA GLN A 219 -0.88 129.59 20.09
C GLN A 219 0.36 130.48 20.09
N THR A 220 1.55 129.96 19.78
CA THR A 220 2.77 130.77 19.70
C THR A 220 2.72 131.73 18.52
N GLN A 221 2.14 131.33 17.39
CA GLN A 221 1.93 132.22 16.25
C GLN A 221 0.89 133.31 16.57
N SER A 222 -0.21 132.97 17.25
CA SER A 222 -1.20 133.94 17.74
C SER A 222 -0.59 134.88 18.80
N GLN A 223 0.26 134.38 19.69
CA GLN A 223 1.01 135.20 20.64
C GLN A 223 2.04 136.08 19.93
N HIS A 224 2.74 135.58 18.90
CA HIS A 224 3.64 136.38 18.08
C HIS A 224 2.88 137.43 17.27
N GLU A 225 1.71 137.12 16.73
CA GLU A 225 0.82 138.07 16.05
C GLU A 225 0.28 139.11 17.03
N GLN A 226 -0.05 138.74 18.27
CA GLN A 226 -0.40 139.69 19.33
C GLN A 226 0.80 140.55 19.74
N MET A 227 2.00 139.98 19.88
CA MET A 227 3.21 140.77 20.16
C MET A 227 3.56 141.69 18.99
N LEU A 228 3.42 141.24 17.74
CA LEU A 228 3.62 142.04 16.54
C LEU A 228 2.54 143.12 16.40
N SER A 229 1.28 142.81 16.74
CA SER A 229 0.17 143.76 16.83
C SER A 229 0.44 144.81 17.90
N ASN A 230 0.92 144.41 19.07
CA ASN A 230 1.29 145.33 20.15
C ASN A 230 2.52 146.18 19.78
N ALA A 231 3.54 145.59 19.16
CA ALA A 231 4.70 146.31 18.64
C ALA A 231 4.32 147.24 17.47
N LEU A 232 3.38 146.83 16.60
CA LEU A 232 2.82 147.68 15.55
C LEU A 232 1.97 148.81 16.14
N ALA A 233 1.24 148.57 17.23
CA ALA A 233 0.50 149.60 17.95
C ALA A 233 1.46 150.60 18.62
N GLU A 234 2.57 150.14 19.20
CA GLU A 234 3.66 150.98 19.71
C GLU A 234 4.37 151.76 18.58
N ILE A 235 4.60 151.15 17.42
CA ILE A 235 5.13 151.84 16.22
C ILE A 235 4.11 152.85 15.66
N LYS A 236 2.80 152.59 15.80
CA LYS A 236 1.71 153.50 15.37
C LYS A 236 1.50 154.65 16.35
N GLU A 237 1.75 154.44 17.64
CA GLU A 237 1.92 155.49 18.66
C GLU A 237 3.18 156.33 18.37
N LEU A 238 4.31 155.69 18.06
CA LEU A 238 5.55 156.36 17.66
C LEU A 238 5.40 157.11 16.32
N SER A 239 4.62 156.62 15.36
CA SER A 239 4.37 157.31 14.10
C SER A 239 3.36 158.45 14.24
N LYS A 240 2.41 158.38 15.18
CA LYS A 240 1.60 159.54 15.61
C LYS A 240 2.45 160.61 16.30
N SER A 241 3.61 160.26 16.85
CA SER A 241 4.55 161.21 17.45
C SER A 241 5.50 161.89 16.45
N LEU A 242 5.47 161.56 15.15
CA LEU A 242 6.34 162.18 14.14
C LEU A 242 5.60 162.69 12.89
N LYS A 243 5.28 164.00 13.00
CA LYS A 243 5.22 165.08 11.98
C LYS A 243 3.86 165.44 11.35
N PRO A 244 3.69 166.70 10.88
CA PRO A 244 4.42 167.95 11.18
C PRO A 244 3.50 169.17 11.46
N ASN A 245 4.03 170.23 12.09
CA ASN A 245 3.50 171.59 11.90
C ASN A 245 4.65 172.62 11.92
N LYS A 246 4.59 173.55 10.96
CA LYS A 246 5.31 174.82 10.82
C LYS A 246 4.23 175.83 10.34
N PRO A 247 4.42 177.16 10.40
CA PRO A 247 5.25 178.03 11.25
C PRO A 247 4.45 179.26 11.81
N ASP A 248 5.17 180.24 12.36
CA ASP A 248 4.86 181.68 12.57
C ASP A 248 4.66 182.19 14.01
N ALA A 249 5.71 182.84 14.54
CA ALA A 249 5.74 184.14 15.27
C ALA A 249 7.16 184.39 15.82
#